data_AF-A0A9D1MA71-F1
#
_entry.id   AF-A0A9D1MA71-F1
#
_cell.length_a   1.000
_cell.length_b   1.000
_cell.length_c   1.000
_cell.angle_alpha   90.00
_cell.angle_beta   90.00
_cell.angle_gamma   90.00
#
_symmetry.space_group_name_H-M   'P 1'
#
loop_
_entity.id
_entity.type
_entity.pdbx_description
1 polymer ?
#
loop_
_entity_poly.entity_id
_entity_poly.type
_entity_poly.pdbx_seq_one_letter_code
_entity_poly.pdbx_strand_id
1 'polypeptide(L)'
;MGWLELAKEKERELYAAACEAIESAINDRSGAPNRCCGVQLFEDGRVTVAAYSDFGFPVSVHKGINLYNVRCGAYKDPVEDTGDGNEAAERVMAQLPRESKAVMRVLREKYGAGADRDGMYKNRFFEILSQMFFDEYEEYRSAAVKTAAERIVKDEAVMVEIFARAEEADLEK
;
A
#
# COMPACT_ATOMS: atom_id res chain seq x y z
N MET A 1 17.71 -10.76 25.68
CA MET A 1 17.72 -9.61 24.76
C MET A 1 16.31 -9.42 24.28
N GLY A 2 15.77 -8.22 24.45
CA GLY A 2 14.43 -7.88 24.00
C GLY A 2 14.36 -7.77 22.47
N TRP A 3 13.16 -7.82 21.91
CA TRP A 3 12.88 -7.56 20.51
C TRP A 3 13.29 -6.15 20.11
N LEU A 4 13.08 -5.14 20.96
CA LEU A 4 13.51 -3.76 20.67
C LEU A 4 15.03 -3.63 20.60
N GLU A 5 15.75 -4.29 21.52
CA GLU A 5 17.22 -4.30 21.51
C GLU A 5 17.75 -4.97 20.25
N LEU A 6 17.18 -6.12 19.89
CA LEU A 6 17.54 -6.86 18.69
C LEU A 6 17.20 -6.08 17.42
N ALA A 7 16.06 -5.39 17.38
CA ALA A 7 15.67 -4.54 16.26
C ALA A 7 16.64 -3.36 16.09
N LYS A 8 17.10 -2.74 17.18
CA LYS A 8 18.13 -1.68 17.12
C LYS A 8 19.48 -2.21 16.64
N GLU A 9 19.90 -3.39 17.09
CA GLU A 9 21.10 -4.05 16.57
C GLU A 9 20.98 -4.31 15.06
N LYS A 10 19.77 -4.63 14.60
CA LYS A 10 19.45 -5.00 13.22
C LYS A 10 18.87 -3.86 12.38
N GLU A 11 19.01 -2.61 12.82
CA GLU A 11 18.43 -1.42 12.19
C GLU A 11 18.71 -1.36 10.68
N ARG A 12 19.98 -1.52 10.28
CA ARG A 12 20.37 -1.46 8.85
C ARG A 12 19.77 -2.59 8.02
N GLU A 13 19.69 -3.78 8.58
CA GLU A 13 19.15 -4.97 7.90
C GLU A 13 17.62 -4.86 7.77
N LEU A 14 16.95 -4.36 8.82
CA LEU A 14 15.52 -4.09 8.83
C LEU A 14 15.14 -2.99 7.84
N TYR A 15 15.92 -1.90 7.80
CA TYR A 15 15.70 -0.83 6.83
C TYR A 15 15.85 -1.33 5.39
N ALA A 16 16.92 -2.08 5.10
CA ALA A 16 17.14 -2.66 3.78
C ALA A 16 16.00 -3.62 3.37
N ALA A 17 15.54 -4.47 4.29
CA ALA A 17 14.42 -5.37 4.06
C ALA A 17 13.10 -4.62 3.83
N ALA A 18 12.86 -3.52 4.54
CA ALA A 18 11.69 -2.67 4.30
C ALA A 18 11.75 -2.00 2.93
N CYS A 19 12.91 -1.47 2.52
CA CYS A 19 13.10 -0.94 1.17
C CYS A 19 12.86 -2.01 0.10
N GLU A 20 13.39 -3.22 0.27
CA GLU A 20 13.17 -4.34 -0.67
C GLU A 20 11.68 -4.70 -0.76
N ALA A 21 10.98 -4.79 0.37
CA ALA A 21 9.55 -5.08 0.40
C ALA A 21 8.73 -4.00 -0.31
N ILE A 22 9.08 -2.72 -0.12
CA ILE A 22 8.45 -1.58 -0.79
C ILE A 22 8.74 -1.61 -2.29
N GLU A 23 9.99 -1.78 -2.71
CA GLU A 23 10.36 -1.86 -4.12
C GLU A 23 9.68 -3.05 -4.81
N SER A 24 9.58 -4.19 -4.14
CA SER A 24 8.84 -5.34 -4.63
C SER A 24 7.37 -5.02 -4.84
N ALA A 25 6.74 -4.30 -3.91
CA ALA A 25 5.35 -3.87 -4.02
C ALA A 25 5.12 -2.85 -5.15
N ILE A 26 6.03 -1.89 -5.35
CA ILE A 26 5.95 -0.92 -6.48
C ILE A 26 6.02 -1.66 -7.82
N ASN A 27 6.90 -2.65 -7.91
CA ASN A 27 7.21 -3.33 -9.16
C ASN A 27 6.33 -4.56 -9.41
N ASP A 28 5.43 -4.92 -8.48
CA ASP A 28 4.52 -6.04 -8.66
C ASP A 28 3.44 -5.70 -9.69
N ARG A 29 3.54 -6.33 -10.87
CA ARG A 29 2.59 -6.21 -11.99
C ARG A 29 1.66 -7.43 -12.10
N SER A 30 1.68 -8.32 -11.11
CA SER A 30 0.89 -9.56 -11.18
C SER A 30 -0.61 -9.32 -11.16
N GLY A 31 -1.07 -8.13 -10.76
CA GLY A 31 -2.48 -7.78 -10.61
C GLY A 31 -3.19 -8.66 -9.57
N ALA A 32 -2.44 -9.42 -8.76
CA ALA A 32 -3.00 -10.32 -7.78
C ALA A 32 -3.54 -9.49 -6.61
N PRO A 33 -4.88 -9.44 -6.41
CA PRO A 33 -5.42 -8.87 -5.19
C PRO A 33 -4.81 -9.55 -3.98
N ASN A 34 -4.52 -8.76 -2.96
CA ASN A 34 -4.25 -9.25 -1.62
C ASN A 34 -2.88 -9.92 -1.46
N ARG A 35 -1.82 -9.46 -2.15
CA ARG A 35 -0.46 -9.90 -1.84
C ARG A 35 0.17 -8.92 -0.83
N CYS A 36 0.83 -9.42 0.19
CA CYS A 36 1.47 -8.61 1.21
C CYS A 36 2.92 -9.09 1.38
N CYS A 37 3.84 -8.18 1.66
CA CYS A 37 5.21 -8.45 2.03
C CYS A 37 5.41 -8.03 3.49
N GLY A 38 5.92 -8.92 4.33
CA GLY A 38 6.21 -8.64 5.74
C GLY A 38 7.71 -8.71 6.01
N VAL A 39 8.22 -7.76 6.76
CA VAL A 39 9.59 -7.76 7.29
C VAL A 39 9.59 -8.46 8.64
N GLN A 40 10.27 -9.60 8.71
CA GLN A 40 10.31 -10.45 9.89
C GLN A 40 11.67 -10.39 10.57
N LEU A 41 11.67 -10.32 11.90
CA LEU A 41 12.85 -10.46 12.76
C LEU A 41 12.73 -11.73 13.59
N PHE A 42 13.74 -12.60 13.54
CA PHE A 42 13.80 -13.85 14.30
C PHE A 42 14.63 -13.69 15.58
N GLU A 43 14.39 -14.54 16.59
CA GLU A 43 15.16 -14.51 17.86
C GLU A 43 16.67 -14.69 17.67
N ASP A 44 17.11 -15.30 16.57
CA ASP A 44 18.52 -15.47 16.22
C ASP A 44 19.14 -14.24 15.52
N GLY A 45 18.37 -13.15 15.38
CA GLY A 45 18.80 -11.90 14.73
C GLY A 45 18.70 -11.91 13.21
N ARG A 46 18.17 -12.98 12.60
CA ARG A 46 17.94 -13.03 11.16
C ARG A 46 16.78 -12.11 10.78
N VAL A 47 16.94 -11.39 9.66
CA VAL A 47 15.90 -10.53 9.06
C VAL A 47 15.50 -11.12 7.70
N THR A 48 14.20 -11.20 7.41
CA THR A 48 13.71 -11.69 6.11
C THR A 48 12.49 -10.92 5.62
N VAL A 49 12.35 -10.81 4.30
CA VAL A 49 11.10 -10.38 3.64
C VAL A 49 10.30 -11.61 3.23
N ALA A 50 9.06 -11.72 3.68
CA ALA A 50 8.17 -12.82 3.36
C ALA A 50 6.93 -12.32 2.63
N ALA A 51 6.63 -12.90 1.46
CA ALA A 51 5.37 -12.64 0.75
C ALA A 51 4.26 -13.57 1.26
N TYR A 52 3.06 -13.05 1.49
CA TYR A 52 1.88 -13.81 1.89
C TYR A 52 0.62 -13.25 1.23
N SER A 53 -0.39 -14.10 1.01
CA SER A 53 -1.71 -13.67 0.55
C SER A 53 -2.58 -13.28 1.74
N ASP A 54 -3.27 -12.14 1.67
CA ASP A 54 -4.03 -11.49 2.74
C ASP A 54 -5.13 -12.43 3.27
N PHE A 55 -4.83 -13.10 4.39
CA PHE A 55 -5.70 -13.48 5.50
C PHE A 55 -4.79 -14.10 6.56
N GLY A 56 -4.34 -13.26 7.49
CA GLY A 56 -3.54 -13.69 8.63
C GLY A 56 -2.11 -13.22 8.51
N PHE A 57 -1.69 -12.45 9.52
CA PHE A 57 -0.30 -12.38 9.91
C PHE A 57 0.28 -13.79 9.82
N PRO A 58 1.42 -14.02 9.15
CA PRO A 58 2.12 -15.27 9.34
C PRO A 58 2.46 -15.34 10.83
N VAL A 59 1.65 -16.09 11.58
CA VAL A 59 2.06 -16.69 12.85
C VAL A 59 3.13 -17.68 12.43
N SER A 60 4.34 -17.17 12.25
CA SER A 60 5.50 -17.97 11.94
C SER A 60 5.61 -19.02 13.03
N VAL A 61 5.57 -20.29 12.63
CA VAL A 61 5.83 -21.47 13.47
C VAL A 61 7.28 -21.47 13.99
N HIS A 62 8.09 -20.49 13.57
CA HIS A 62 9.41 -20.16 14.08
C HIS A 62 9.35 -18.92 14.97
N LYS A 63 10.16 -18.87 16.02
CA LYS A 63 10.23 -17.78 17.00
C LYS A 63 10.71 -16.47 16.35
N GLY A 64 9.79 -15.74 15.73
CA GLY A 64 10.06 -14.48 15.05
C GLY A 64 8.80 -13.62 15.06
N ILE A 65 9.01 -12.32 14.91
CA ILE A 65 7.96 -11.30 14.89
C ILE A 65 7.93 -10.59 13.55
N ASN A 66 6.73 -10.20 13.14
CA ASN A 66 6.53 -9.39 11.95
C ASN A 66 6.50 -7.92 12.36
N LEU A 67 7.49 -7.15 11.90
CA LEU A 67 7.74 -5.78 12.34
C LEU A 67 7.19 -4.72 11.38
N TYR A 68 7.01 -5.07 10.10
CA TYR A 68 6.55 -4.12 9.10
C TYR A 68 5.83 -4.84 7.97
N ASN A 69 4.75 -4.24 7.46
CA ASN A 69 3.94 -4.83 6.39
C ASN A 69 3.78 -3.86 5.24
N VAL A 70 4.11 -4.32 4.05
CA VAL A 70 3.85 -3.64 2.80
C VAL A 70 2.77 -4.41 2.06
N ARG A 71 1.62 -3.80 1.83
CA ARG A 71 0.57 -4.42 1.02
C ARG A 71 0.87 -4.21 -0.46
N CYS A 72 1.23 -5.28 -1.18
CA CYS A 72 1.34 -5.30 -2.62
C CYS A 72 -0.07 -5.30 -3.24
N GLY A 73 -0.45 -4.18 -3.83
CA GLY A 73 -1.79 -4.06 -4.39
C GLY A 73 -2.84 -3.85 -3.29
N ALA A 74 -2.63 -2.88 -2.39
CA ALA A 74 -3.79 -2.24 -1.82
C ALA A 74 -4.66 -1.75 -2.99
N TYR A 75 -5.84 -2.35 -3.11
CA TYR A 75 -6.96 -1.98 -3.96
C TYR A 75 -7.55 -0.60 -3.60
N LYS A 76 -6.67 0.33 -3.23
CA LYS A 76 -6.95 1.71 -2.95
C LYS A 76 -5.75 2.49 -3.45
N ASP A 77 -6.02 3.48 -4.31
CA ASP A 77 -5.08 4.57 -4.52
C ASP A 77 -4.51 4.98 -3.14
N PRO A 78 -3.19 5.20 -2.96
CA PRO A 78 -2.67 5.75 -1.71
C PRO A 78 -3.41 7.04 -1.28
N VAL A 79 -4.06 7.74 -2.21
CA VAL A 79 -4.92 8.90 -1.98
C VAL A 79 -6.38 8.52 -1.64
N GLU A 80 -6.85 7.32 -1.98
CA GLU A 80 -8.14 6.78 -1.53
C GLU A 80 -8.12 6.40 -0.03
N ASP A 81 -6.97 6.01 0.51
CA ASP A 81 -6.84 5.56 1.91
C ASP A 81 -6.54 6.67 2.92
N THR A 82 -6.23 7.90 2.47
CA THR A 82 -6.09 9.07 3.35
C THR A 82 -7.42 9.69 3.79
N GLY A 83 -8.56 9.15 3.32
CA GLY A 83 -9.87 9.76 3.52
C GLY A 83 -10.16 10.92 2.56
N ASP A 84 -9.22 11.27 1.67
CA ASP A 84 -9.29 12.37 0.71
C ASP A 84 -9.54 11.88 -0.73
N GLY A 85 -10.44 10.90 -0.92
CA GLY A 85 -10.81 10.38 -2.24
C GLY A 85 -11.27 11.48 -3.24
N ASN A 86 -11.63 12.66 -2.75
CA ASN A 86 -11.91 13.85 -3.54
C ASN A 86 -10.67 14.38 -4.28
N GLU A 87 -9.52 14.47 -3.61
CA GLU A 87 -8.28 14.97 -4.23
C GLU A 87 -7.62 13.93 -5.16
N ALA A 88 -7.92 12.65 -4.94
CA ALA A 88 -7.47 11.54 -5.81
C ALA A 88 -8.12 11.64 -7.19
N ALA A 89 -9.44 11.71 -7.23
CA ALA A 89 -10.21 11.74 -8.48
C ALA A 89 -9.89 12.99 -9.32
N GLU A 90 -9.68 14.14 -8.68
CA GLU A 90 -9.30 15.38 -9.37
C GLU A 90 -7.89 15.29 -9.98
N ARG A 91 -6.93 14.66 -9.28
CA ARG A 91 -5.59 14.40 -9.82
C ARG A 91 -5.64 13.47 -11.02
N VAL A 92 -6.46 12.43 -10.98
CA VAL A 92 -6.66 11.51 -12.11
C VAL A 92 -7.31 12.22 -13.28
N MET A 93 -8.32 13.06 -13.02
CA MET A 93 -8.95 13.90 -14.05
C MET A 93 -7.97 14.83 -14.75
N ALA A 94 -6.94 15.30 -14.05
CA ALA A 94 -5.88 16.12 -14.63
C ALA A 94 -4.89 15.32 -15.49
N GLN A 95 -4.61 14.07 -15.13
CA GLN A 95 -3.62 13.22 -15.81
C GLN A 95 -4.22 12.39 -16.97
N LEU A 96 -5.47 11.94 -16.83
CA LEU A 96 -6.22 11.13 -17.79
C LEU A 96 -7.53 11.84 -18.20
N PRO A 97 -7.46 13.04 -18.81
CA PRO A 97 -8.64 13.87 -19.01
C PRO A 97 -9.65 13.29 -20.01
N ARG A 98 -9.23 12.41 -20.94
CA ARG A 98 -10.10 11.83 -21.95
C ARG A 98 -10.88 10.64 -21.37
N GLU A 99 -10.17 9.76 -20.69
CA GLU A 99 -10.65 8.56 -20.01
C GLU A 99 -11.63 8.98 -18.91
N SER A 100 -11.22 9.96 -18.11
CA SER A 100 -12.06 10.54 -17.06
C SER A 100 -13.36 11.14 -17.59
N LYS A 101 -13.33 11.85 -18.72
CA LYS A 101 -14.55 12.38 -19.36
C LYS A 101 -15.49 11.27 -19.83
N ALA A 102 -14.95 10.17 -20.35
CA ALA A 102 -15.75 9.01 -20.76
C ALA A 102 -16.40 8.33 -19.54
N VAL A 103 -15.66 8.16 -18.44
CA VAL A 103 -16.18 7.63 -17.17
C VAL A 103 -17.27 8.54 -16.60
N MET A 104 -17.05 9.86 -16.58
CA MET A 104 -18.04 10.83 -16.10
C MET A 104 -19.32 10.84 -16.96
N ARG A 105 -19.21 10.58 -18.27
CA ARG A 105 -20.39 10.40 -19.12
C ARG A 105 -21.18 9.15 -18.72
N VAL A 106 -20.53 8.01 -18.52
CA VAL A 106 -21.17 6.77 -18.08
C VAL A 106 -21.85 6.94 -16.73
N LEU A 107 -21.17 7.61 -15.79
CA LEU A 107 -21.73 7.94 -14.48
C LEU A 107 -22.99 8.81 -14.59
N ARG A 108 -22.96 9.84 -15.45
CA ARG A 108 -24.12 10.71 -15.71
C ARG A 108 -25.27 9.97 -16.38
N GLU A 109 -24.98 9.11 -17.35
CA GLU A 109 -25.99 8.30 -18.04
C GLU A 109 -26.65 7.29 -17.08
N LYS A 110 -25.87 6.69 -16.16
CA LYS A 110 -26.35 5.64 -15.26
C LYS A 110 -27.08 6.16 -14.03
N TYR A 111 -26.66 7.31 -13.47
CA TYR A 111 -27.19 7.80 -12.19
C TYR A 111 -27.77 9.23 -12.23
N GLY A 112 -27.68 9.93 -13.38
CA GLY A 112 -28.26 11.27 -13.58
C GLY A 112 -27.53 12.39 -12.82
N ALA A 113 -27.60 13.64 -13.31
CA ALA A 113 -26.75 14.77 -12.90
C ALA A 113 -26.70 15.12 -11.38
N GLY A 114 -27.57 14.54 -10.55
CA GLY A 114 -27.63 14.78 -9.10
C GLY A 114 -26.62 13.98 -8.27
N ALA A 115 -26.06 12.88 -8.79
CA ALA A 115 -25.18 12.00 -8.01
C ALA A 115 -23.77 12.56 -7.71
N ASP A 116 -23.47 13.75 -8.23
CA ASP A 116 -22.26 14.52 -7.92
C ASP A 116 -22.35 15.19 -6.54
N ARG A 117 -23.57 15.50 -6.07
CA ARG A 117 -23.78 16.25 -4.81
C ARG A 117 -23.44 15.45 -3.55
N ASP A 118 -23.49 14.13 -3.62
CA ASP A 118 -23.24 13.23 -2.49
C ASP A 118 -21.89 12.49 -2.61
N GLY A 119 -21.03 12.87 -3.57
CA GLY A 119 -19.75 12.18 -3.82
C GLY A 119 -19.90 10.77 -4.42
N MET A 120 -21.11 10.35 -4.79
CA MET A 120 -21.42 9.00 -5.27
C MET A 120 -20.68 8.69 -6.59
N TYR A 121 -20.52 9.67 -7.48
CA TYR A 121 -19.71 9.55 -8.68
C TYR A 121 -18.26 9.25 -8.40
N LYS A 122 -17.70 9.81 -7.32
CA LYS A 122 -16.26 9.72 -7.02
C LYS A 122 -15.88 8.34 -6.49
N ASN A 123 -16.74 7.72 -5.68
CA ASN A 123 -16.55 6.35 -5.20
C ASN A 123 -16.65 5.30 -6.32
N ARG A 124 -17.36 5.61 -7.42
CA ARG A 124 -17.53 4.71 -8.57
C ARG A 124 -16.65 5.07 -9.76
N PHE A 125 -15.96 6.21 -9.70
CA PHE A 125 -15.11 6.71 -10.76
C PHE A 125 -13.94 5.75 -11.02
N PHE A 126 -13.21 5.38 -9.98
CA PHE A 126 -12.06 4.47 -10.07
C PHE A 126 -12.46 3.05 -10.48
N GLU A 127 -13.59 2.56 -9.98
CA GLU A 127 -14.16 1.28 -10.40
C GLU A 127 -14.47 1.25 -11.91
N ILE A 128 -15.09 2.30 -12.44
CA ILE A 128 -15.44 2.35 -13.86
C ILE A 128 -14.19 2.64 -14.71
N LEU A 129 -13.28 3.49 -14.24
CA LEU A 129 -12.02 3.80 -14.91
C LEU A 129 -11.16 2.55 -15.07
N SER A 130 -10.94 1.80 -14.00
CA SER A 130 -10.17 0.54 -14.02
C SER A 130 -10.77 -0.53 -14.93
N GLN A 131 -12.08 -0.54 -15.13
CA GLN A 131 -12.76 -1.49 -16.01
C GLN A 131 -12.74 -1.04 -17.48
N MET A 132 -12.87 0.26 -17.75
CA MET A 132 -12.95 0.80 -19.11
C MET A 132 -11.59 1.07 -19.74
N PHE A 133 -10.60 1.43 -18.91
CA PHE A 133 -9.28 1.92 -19.30
C PHE A 133 -8.22 1.26 -18.43
N PHE A 134 -8.18 -0.08 -18.46
CA PHE A 134 -7.33 -0.87 -17.58
C PHE A 134 -5.85 -0.49 -17.72
N ASP A 135 -5.33 -0.44 -18.95
CA ASP A 135 -3.91 -0.16 -19.19
C ASP A 135 -3.52 1.26 -18.75
N GLU A 136 -4.35 2.27 -19.04
CA GLU A 136 -4.10 3.66 -18.63
C GLU A 136 -4.22 3.83 -17.11
N TYR A 137 -5.19 3.13 -16.49
CA TYR A 137 -5.35 3.13 -15.04
C TYR A 137 -4.19 2.44 -14.33
N GLU A 138 -3.70 1.32 -14.86
CA GLU A 138 -2.52 0.62 -14.36
C GLU A 138 -1.26 1.50 -14.47
N GLU A 139 -1.06 2.19 -15.59
CA GLU A 139 0.07 3.11 -15.77
C GLU A 139 0.04 4.29 -14.79
N TYR A 140 -1.12 4.94 -14.65
CA TYR A 140 -1.35 5.98 -13.64
C TYR A 140 -1.03 5.47 -12.24
N ARG A 141 -1.57 4.30 -11.88
CA ARG A 141 -1.38 3.70 -10.56
C ARG A 141 0.09 3.38 -10.31
N SER A 142 0.79 2.78 -11.27
CA SER A 142 2.22 2.50 -11.16
C SER A 142 3.04 3.78 -10.92
N ALA A 143 2.71 4.89 -11.59
CA ALA A 143 3.38 6.17 -11.37
C ALA A 143 3.06 6.79 -9.99
N ALA A 144 1.82 6.70 -9.55
CA ALA A 144 1.38 7.21 -8.24
C ALA A 144 1.95 6.40 -7.07
N VAL A 145 1.88 5.06 -7.16
CA VAL A 145 2.48 4.12 -6.19
C VAL A 145 3.99 4.33 -6.13
N LYS A 146 4.68 4.47 -7.26
CA LYS A 146 6.11 4.76 -7.29
C LYS A 146 6.43 6.07 -6.56
N THR A 147 5.65 7.12 -6.77
CA THR A 147 5.85 8.42 -6.11
C THR A 147 5.59 8.35 -4.60
N ALA A 148 4.51 7.67 -4.18
CA ALA A 148 4.19 7.46 -2.77
C ALA A 148 5.27 6.61 -2.08
N ALA A 149 5.71 5.55 -2.74
CA ALA A 149 6.74 4.67 -2.23
C ALA A 149 8.13 5.33 -2.22
N GLU A 150 8.48 6.16 -3.21
CA GLU A 150 9.69 6.99 -3.19
C GLU A 150 9.69 8.01 -2.04
N ARG A 151 8.50 8.41 -1.53
CA ARG A 151 8.38 9.20 -0.30
C ARG A 151 8.55 8.32 0.95
N ILE A 152 7.96 7.13 0.98
CA ILE A 152 8.10 6.17 2.10
C ILE A 152 9.56 5.70 2.26
N VAL A 153 10.26 5.43 1.15
CA VAL A 153 11.68 5.01 1.11
C VAL A 153 12.64 6.10 1.62
N LYS A 154 12.16 7.33 1.85
CA LYS A 154 12.99 8.45 2.33
C LYS A 154 12.77 8.80 3.80
N ASP A 155 11.97 8.03 4.54
CA ASP A 155 11.42 8.51 5.81
C ASP A 155 11.87 7.71 7.05
N GLU A 156 12.27 8.44 8.09
CA GLU A 156 12.52 7.92 9.44
C GLU A 156 11.26 7.22 10.01
N ALA A 157 10.08 7.56 9.48
CA ALA A 157 8.79 7.00 9.86
C ALA A 157 8.71 5.47 9.77
N VAL A 158 9.36 4.84 8.78
CA VAL A 158 9.36 3.37 8.64
C VAL A 158 10.06 2.71 9.83
N MET A 159 11.20 3.27 10.24
CA MET A 159 11.93 2.75 11.40
C MET A 159 11.22 3.04 12.72
N VAL A 160 10.51 4.18 12.82
CA VAL A 160 9.65 4.48 13.98
C VAL A 160 8.58 3.41 14.15
N GLU A 161 7.89 3.02 13.07
CA GLU A 161 6.89 1.96 13.09
C GLU A 161 7.48 0.60 13.48
N ILE A 162 8.61 0.24 12.89
CA ILE A 162 9.34 -1.00 13.20
C ILE A 162 9.72 -1.07 14.69
N PHE A 163 10.25 0.01 15.25
CA PHE A 163 10.65 0.04 16.65
C PHE A 163 9.46 0.05 17.61
N ALA A 164 8.38 0.77 17.28
CA ALA A 164 7.15 0.73 18.05
C ALA A 164 6.58 -0.70 18.10
N ARG A 165 6.59 -1.42 16.97
CA ARG A 165 6.10 -2.80 16.91
C ARG A 165 7.00 -3.78 17.67
N ALA A 166 8.31 -3.56 17.66
CA ALA A 166 9.25 -4.35 18.45
C ALA A 166 9.05 -4.12 19.96
N GLU A 167 8.76 -2.89 20.37
CA GLU A 167 8.44 -2.54 21.75
C GLU A 167 7.13 -3.18 22.21
N GLU A 168 6.08 -3.15 21.40
CA GLU A 168 4.83 -3.86 21.68
C GLU A 168 5.05 -5.38 21.86
N ALA A 169 5.85 -5.99 20.99
CA ALA A 169 6.16 -7.42 21.09
C ALA A 169 6.97 -7.79 22.34
N ASP A 170 7.74 -6.85 22.90
CA ASP A 170 8.41 -7.02 24.19
C ASP A 170 7.44 -6.99 25.37
N LEU A 171 6.38 -6.19 25.28
CA LEU A 171 5.34 -6.13 26.32
C LEU A 171 4.45 -7.37 26.36
N GLU A 172 4.34 -8.09 25.23
CA GLU A 172 3.55 -9.33 25.09
C GLU A 172 4.33 -10.61 25.48
N LYS A 173 5.63 -10.49 25.75
CA LYS A 173 6.56 -11.60 26.04
C LYS A 173 6.59 -12.00 27.52
#